data_AF-A0AAD7GY27-F1
#
_entry.id   AF-A0AAD7GY27-F1
#
_cell.length_a   1.000
_cell.length_b   1.000
_cell.length_c   1.000
_cell.angle_alpha   90.00
_cell.angle_beta   90.00
_cell.angle_gamma   90.00
#
_symmetry.space_group_name_H-M   'P 1'
#
loop_
_entity.id
_entity.type
_entity.pdbx_description
1 polymer ?
#
loop_
_entity_poly.entity_id
_entity_poly.type
_entity_poly.pdbx_seq_one_letter_code
_entity_poly.pdbx_strand_id
1 'polypeptide(L)'
;MAAPFGNVVPLLAAFPPVGAPPLPAGPQPNWANLAGEVAQEAPLLANFNIGAQLQAILGQLNVLNGNINVLANHLDTQVKDFLTAPILYPPGIVLPPVRPMNKTELLKITGPQADLLWAAFGLQPMPPAMPVGQQIACCLDYLGISV
;
A
#
# COMPACT_ATOMS: atom_id res chain seq x y z
N MET A 1 1.43 1.40 33.36
CA MET A 1 0.17 1.92 32.81
C MET A 1 -0.18 1.07 31.60
N ALA A 2 -1.15 0.16 31.74
CA ALA A 2 -1.56 -0.75 30.67
C ALA A 2 -2.53 -0.03 29.74
N ALA A 3 -2.30 -0.10 28.42
CA ALA A 3 -3.25 0.41 27.44
C ALA A 3 -4.55 -0.41 27.51
N PRO A 4 -5.74 0.22 27.46
CA PRO A 4 -6.99 -0.53 27.43
C PRO A 4 -7.08 -1.27 26.09
N PHE A 5 -7.22 -2.60 26.14
CA PHE A 5 -7.52 -3.39 24.95
C PHE A 5 -8.80 -2.84 24.34
N GLY A 6 -8.66 -2.19 23.18
CA GLY A 6 -9.73 -1.61 22.42
C GLY A 6 -10.79 -2.66 22.09
N ASN A 7 -12.03 -2.23 22.22
CA ASN A 7 -13.26 -2.95 21.92
C ASN A 7 -13.11 -3.86 20.67
N VAL A 8 -12.96 -5.18 20.88
CA VAL A 8 -12.77 -6.21 19.83
C VAL A 8 -14.08 -6.61 19.13
N VAL A 9 -15.19 -6.00 19.51
CA VAL A 9 -16.52 -6.20 18.91
C VAL A 9 -16.52 -6.05 17.38
N PRO A 10 -15.78 -5.12 16.74
CA PRO A 10 -15.72 -5.03 15.29
C PRO A 10 -14.99 -6.23 14.64
N LEU A 11 -14.03 -6.84 15.33
CA LEU A 11 -13.25 -7.96 14.80
C LEU A 11 -14.09 -9.26 14.80
N LEU A 12 -14.96 -9.42 15.80
CA LEU A 12 -15.90 -10.55 15.87
C LEU A 12 -17.00 -10.48 14.81
N ALA A 13 -17.35 -9.28 14.34
CA ALA A 13 -18.35 -9.08 13.29
C ALA A 13 -17.79 -9.29 11.86
N ALA A 14 -16.46 -9.25 11.69
CA ALA A 14 -15.80 -9.44 10.39
C ALA A 14 -15.74 -10.90 9.95
N PHE A 15 -15.97 -11.85 10.87
CA PHE A 15 -16.05 -13.27 10.56
C PHE A 15 -17.50 -13.72 10.78
N PRO A 16 -18.21 -14.21 9.75
CA PRO A 16 -19.50 -14.86 10.00
C PRO A 16 -19.27 -16.03 10.98
N PRO A 17 -20.20 -16.31 11.90
CA PRO A 17 -20.11 -17.49 12.73
C PRO A 17 -20.02 -18.68 11.79
N VAL A 18 -18.86 -19.33 11.75
CA VAL A 18 -18.71 -20.63 11.12
C VAL A 18 -19.54 -21.56 12.00
N GLY A 19 -20.81 -21.73 11.65
CA GLY A 19 -21.65 -22.75 12.24
C GLY A 19 -20.86 -24.03 12.19
N ALA A 20 -20.70 -24.69 13.35
CA ALA A 20 -20.04 -25.98 13.38
C ALA A 20 -20.66 -26.82 12.27
N PRO A 21 -19.86 -27.32 11.31
CA PRO A 21 -20.41 -28.14 10.24
C PRO A 21 -21.22 -29.25 10.92
N PRO A 22 -22.43 -29.57 10.45
CA PRO A 22 -23.19 -30.67 11.02
C PRO A 22 -22.25 -31.88 11.06
N LEU A 23 -22.07 -32.46 12.25
CA LEU A 23 -21.31 -33.68 12.41
C LEU A 23 -21.80 -34.63 11.33
N PRO A 24 -20.95 -35.08 10.39
CA PRO A 24 -21.41 -35.98 9.35
C PRO A 24 -22.03 -37.17 10.07
N ALA A 25 -23.30 -37.45 9.76
CA ALA A 25 -23.97 -38.66 10.19
C ALA A 25 -23.32 -39.83 9.41
N GLY A 26 -22.05 -40.08 9.71
CA GLY A 26 -21.32 -41.21 9.20
C GLY A 26 -21.95 -42.49 9.76
N PRO A 27 -21.78 -43.62 9.06
CA PRO A 27 -22.07 -44.93 9.63
C PRO A 27 -21.40 -45.03 11.01
N GLN A 28 -22.12 -45.49 12.03
CA GLN A 28 -21.48 -45.75 13.31
C GLN A 28 -20.35 -46.77 13.12
N PRO A 29 -19.16 -46.56 13.73
CA PRO A 29 -18.05 -47.48 13.59
C PRO A 29 -18.48 -48.88 14.02
N ASN A 30 -18.15 -49.89 13.22
CA ASN A 30 -18.36 -51.25 13.66
C ASN A 30 -17.27 -51.60 14.67
N TRP A 31 -17.59 -51.51 15.97
CA TRP A 31 -16.67 -51.81 17.06
C TRP A 31 -16.07 -53.23 17.00
N ALA A 32 -16.72 -54.16 16.29
CA ALA A 32 -16.21 -55.51 16.07
C ALA A 32 -15.17 -55.61 14.92
N ASN A 33 -15.08 -54.61 14.04
CA ASN A 33 -14.18 -54.60 12.87
C ASN A 33 -13.39 -53.28 12.72
N LEU A 34 -13.13 -52.60 13.82
CA LEU A 34 -12.35 -51.35 13.87
C LEU A 34 -11.01 -51.44 13.16
N ALA A 35 -10.30 -52.56 13.31
CA ALA A 35 -9.01 -52.77 12.66
C ALA A 35 -9.13 -52.82 11.13
N GLY A 36 -10.22 -53.38 10.60
CA GLY A 36 -10.50 -53.41 9.17
C GLY A 36 -10.90 -52.03 8.62
N GLU A 37 -11.67 -51.26 9.38
CA GLU A 37 -12.07 -49.89 9.02
C GLU A 37 -10.85 -48.94 9.02
N VAL A 38 -10.03 -48.96 10.08
CA VAL A 38 -8.80 -48.15 10.16
C VAL A 38 -7.80 -48.51 9.05
N ALA A 39 -7.69 -49.79 8.68
CA ALA A 39 -6.83 -50.23 7.58
C ALA A 39 -7.30 -49.73 6.20
N GLN A 40 -8.61 -49.52 6.01
CA GLN A 40 -9.18 -48.98 4.78
C GLN A 40 -9.08 -47.45 4.70
N GLU A 41 -9.13 -46.75 5.85
CA GLU A 41 -9.03 -45.29 5.90
C GLU A 41 -7.58 -44.76 5.98
N ALA A 42 -6.64 -45.55 6.53
CA ALA A 42 -5.22 -45.21 6.56
C ALA A 42 -4.63 -44.78 5.20
N PRO A 43 -4.91 -45.45 4.06
CA PRO A 43 -4.43 -44.99 2.75
C PRO A 43 -5.14 -43.73 2.24
N LEU A 44 -6.37 -43.43 2.67
CA LEU A 44 -7.07 -42.17 2.32
C LEU A 44 -6.46 -40.98 3.08
N LEU A 45 -6.03 -41.19 4.32
CA LEU A 45 -5.25 -40.23 5.10
C LEU A 45 -3.84 -40.02 4.51
N ALA A 46 -3.23 -41.06 3.94
CA ALA A 46 -1.97 -40.93 3.19
C ALA A 46 -2.14 -40.13 1.88
N ASN A 47 -3.31 -40.20 1.24
CA ASN A 47 -3.66 -39.35 0.10
C ASN A 47 -3.96 -37.90 0.49
N PHE A 48 -4.32 -37.63 1.75
CA PHE A 48 -4.28 -36.30 2.36
C PHE A 48 -2.82 -35.93 2.65
N ASN A 49 -2.08 -35.60 1.59
CA ASN A 49 -0.69 -35.16 1.67
C ASN A 49 -0.60 -33.70 2.17
N ILE A 50 -1.11 -33.47 3.39
CA ILE A 50 -1.12 -32.17 4.08
C ILE A 50 0.30 -31.61 4.16
N GLY A 51 1.32 -32.48 4.30
CA GLY A 51 2.73 -32.09 4.26
C GLY A 51 3.13 -31.46 2.93
N ALA A 52 2.80 -32.08 1.79
CA ALA A 52 3.11 -31.50 0.48
C ALA A 52 2.32 -30.21 0.20
N GLN A 53 1.05 -30.14 0.64
CA GLN A 53 0.26 -28.91 0.50
C GLN A 53 0.82 -27.77 1.35
N LEU A 54 1.20 -28.03 2.60
CA LEU A 54 1.87 -27.06 3.47
C LEU A 54 3.20 -26.61 2.88
N GLN A 55 3.99 -27.53 2.34
CA GLN A 55 5.27 -27.19 1.74
C GLN A 55 5.12 -26.38 0.45
N ALA A 56 4.09 -26.65 -0.36
CA ALA A 56 3.74 -25.84 -1.52
C ALA A 56 3.29 -24.42 -1.11
N ILE A 57 2.45 -24.30 -0.08
CA ILE A 57 2.01 -23.01 0.48
C ILE A 57 3.21 -22.22 1.03
N LEU A 58 4.13 -22.88 1.77
CA LEU A 58 5.36 -22.25 2.25
C LEU A 58 6.24 -21.76 1.10
N GLY A 59 6.35 -22.53 0.01
CA GLY A 59 7.04 -22.12 -1.21
C GLY A 59 6.42 -20.87 -1.82
N GLN A 60 5.09 -20.83 -1.96
CA GLN A 60 4.36 -19.67 -2.49
C GLN A 60 4.52 -18.44 -1.60
N LEU A 61 4.46 -18.60 -0.27
CA LEU A 61 4.67 -17.50 0.68
C LEU A 61 6.09 -16.95 0.60
N ASN A 62 7.11 -17.80 0.42
CA ASN A 62 8.49 -17.35 0.22
C ASN A 62 8.65 -16.52 -1.07
N VAL A 63 8.01 -16.94 -2.16
CA VAL A 63 8.00 -16.19 -3.43
C VAL A 63 7.28 -14.84 -3.24
N LEU A 64 6.12 -14.83 -2.60
CA LEU A 64 5.38 -13.60 -2.31
C LEU A 64 6.20 -12.64 -1.45
N ASN A 65 6.85 -13.14 -0.40
CA ASN A 65 7.72 -12.35 0.46
C ASN A 65 8.91 -11.76 -0.34
N GLY A 66 9.51 -12.55 -1.22
CA GLY A 66 10.54 -12.07 -2.15
C GLY A 66 10.03 -10.93 -3.04
N ASN A 67 8.85 -11.08 -3.63
CA ASN A 67 8.24 -10.07 -4.50
C ASN A 67 7.89 -8.78 -3.75
N ILE A 68 7.39 -8.87 -2.52
CA ILE A 68 7.11 -7.71 -1.66
C ILE A 68 8.41 -6.93 -1.39
N ASN A 69 9.52 -7.62 -1.11
CA ASN A 69 10.81 -6.98 -0.89
C ASN A 69 11.33 -6.29 -2.16
N VAL A 70 11.19 -6.92 -3.33
CA VAL A 70 11.55 -6.30 -4.62
C VAL A 70 10.69 -5.07 -4.88
N LEU A 71 9.38 -5.15 -4.66
CA LEU A 71 8.47 -4.01 -4.83
C LEU A 71 8.84 -2.86 -3.88
N ALA A 72 9.10 -3.15 -2.61
CA ALA A 72 9.52 -2.15 -1.64
C ALA A 72 10.81 -1.43 -2.09
N ASN A 73 11.80 -2.17 -2.58
CA ASN A 73 13.05 -1.59 -3.10
C ASN A 73 12.82 -0.74 -4.35
N HIS A 74 11.95 -1.19 -5.26
CA HIS A 74 11.58 -0.40 -6.44
C HIS A 74 10.88 0.90 -6.06
N LEU A 75 9.94 0.86 -5.10
CA LEU A 75 9.26 2.07 -4.62
C LEU A 75 10.22 3.03 -3.93
N ASP A 76 11.11 2.54 -3.07
CA ASP A 76 12.13 3.37 -2.41
C ASP A 76 13.05 4.05 -3.44
N THR A 77 13.52 3.28 -4.41
CA THR A 77 14.38 3.80 -5.50
C THR A 77 13.62 4.83 -6.33
N GLN A 78 12.38 4.54 -6.76
CA GLN A 78 11.57 5.47 -7.55
C GLN A 78 11.29 6.78 -6.79
N VAL A 79 10.95 6.70 -5.50
CA VAL A 79 10.72 7.89 -4.68
C VAL A 79 11.99 8.70 -4.54
N LYS A 80 13.12 8.05 -4.28
CA LYS A 80 14.42 8.72 -4.19
C LYS A 80 14.81 9.40 -5.50
N ASP A 81 14.67 8.69 -6.62
CA ASP A 81 14.98 9.23 -7.95
C ASP A 81 14.09 10.44 -8.25
N PHE A 82 12.79 10.35 -7.97
CA PHE A 82 11.87 11.48 -8.14
C PHE A 82 12.21 12.68 -7.26
N LEU A 83 12.62 12.45 -6.01
CA LEU A 83 12.94 13.51 -5.06
C LEU A 83 14.29 14.20 -5.32
N THR A 84 15.22 13.47 -5.96
CA THR A 84 16.58 13.92 -6.30
C THR A 84 16.74 14.35 -7.76
N ALA A 85 15.74 14.06 -8.60
CA ALA A 85 15.74 14.48 -10.00
C ALA A 85 16.02 15.98 -10.14
N PRO A 86 16.95 16.37 -11.03
CA PRO A 86 17.31 17.77 -11.20
C PRO A 86 16.16 18.56 -11.83
N ILE A 87 15.87 19.73 -11.26
CA ILE A 87 14.94 20.69 -11.83
C ILE A 87 15.64 21.48 -12.94
N LEU A 88 15.12 21.38 -14.16
CA LEU A 88 15.59 22.16 -15.30
C LEU A 88 14.89 23.51 -15.32
N TYR A 89 15.69 24.56 -15.46
CA TYR A 89 15.21 25.94 -15.57
C TYR A 89 15.33 26.41 -17.02
N PRO A 90 14.36 27.18 -17.54
CA PRO A 90 14.45 27.78 -18.85
C PRO A 90 15.72 28.64 -18.98
N PRO A 91 16.44 28.56 -20.11
CA PRO A 91 17.60 29.40 -20.34
C PRO A 91 17.19 30.87 -20.45
N GLY A 92 18.04 31.77 -19.96
CA GLY A 92 17.83 33.23 -20.06
C GLY A 92 17.00 33.86 -18.95
N ILE A 93 16.51 33.08 -17.97
CA ILE A 93 15.83 33.62 -16.78
C ILE A 93 16.86 34.02 -15.72
N VAL A 94 16.71 35.21 -15.15
CA VAL A 94 17.46 35.65 -13.97
C VAL A 94 16.83 35.00 -12.74
N LEU A 95 17.46 33.95 -12.23
CA LEU A 95 16.96 33.22 -11.08
C LEU A 95 17.31 33.94 -9.78
N PRO A 96 16.41 33.87 -8.77
CA PRO A 96 16.69 34.43 -7.45
C PRO A 96 17.81 33.63 -6.75
N PRO A 97 18.41 34.17 -5.67
CA PRO A 97 19.45 33.48 -4.90
C PRO A 97 19.02 32.10 -4.38
N VAL A 98 17.71 31.92 -4.16
CA VAL A 98 17.11 30.63 -3.78
C VAL A 98 16.68 29.93 -5.05
N ARG A 99 17.50 28.97 -5.50
CA ARG A 99 17.24 28.14 -6.68
C ARG A 99 17.25 26.67 -6.28
N PRO A 100 16.08 26.05 -6.06
CA PRO A 100 15.98 24.62 -5.80
C PRO A 100 16.59 23.77 -6.92
N MET A 101 17.53 22.88 -6.61
CA MET A 101 18.13 21.99 -7.62
C MET A 101 17.29 20.73 -7.85
N ASN A 102 16.48 20.33 -6.86
CA ASN A 102 15.69 19.11 -6.88
C ASN A 102 14.37 19.33 -6.11
N LYS A 103 13.47 18.35 -6.21
CA LYS A 103 12.16 18.44 -5.55
C LYS A 103 12.26 18.52 -4.02
N THR A 104 13.28 17.90 -3.42
CA THR A 104 13.50 17.96 -1.97
C THR A 104 13.79 19.38 -1.49
N GLU A 105 14.60 20.13 -2.23
CA GLU A 105 14.88 21.54 -1.95
C GLU A 105 13.67 22.42 -2.24
N LEU A 106 12.92 22.13 -3.31
CA LEU A 106 11.71 22.86 -3.66
C LEU A 106 10.66 22.77 -2.55
N LEU A 107 10.53 21.61 -1.90
CA LEU A 107 9.59 21.41 -0.79
C LEU A 107 10.01 22.13 0.50
N LYS A 108 11.24 22.64 0.59
CA LYS A 108 11.78 23.32 1.77
C LYS A 108 11.79 24.85 1.66
N ILE A 109 11.43 25.41 0.50
CA ILE A 109 11.40 26.86 0.34
C ILE A 109 10.24 27.49 1.14
N THR A 110 10.45 28.70 1.62
CA THR A 110 9.41 29.47 2.31
C THR A 110 8.46 30.13 1.29
N GLY A 111 7.26 30.53 1.73
CA GLY A 111 6.32 31.29 0.89
C GLY A 111 6.96 32.49 0.19
N PRO A 112 7.67 33.39 0.91
CA PRO A 112 8.38 34.51 0.29
C PRO A 112 9.45 34.10 -0.74
N GLN A 113 10.14 32.98 -0.52
CA GLN A 113 11.11 32.46 -1.49
C GLN A 113 10.42 31.89 -2.73
N ALA A 114 9.26 31.26 -2.56
CA ALA A 114 8.43 30.85 -3.68
C ALA A 114 7.98 32.07 -4.48
N ASP A 115 7.51 33.14 -3.85
CA ASP A 115 7.05 34.37 -4.53
C ASP A 115 8.14 35.00 -5.41
N LEU A 116 9.39 35.03 -4.93
CA LEU A 116 10.54 35.49 -5.72
C LEU A 116 10.80 34.59 -6.94
N LEU A 117 10.60 33.28 -6.78
CA LEU A 117 10.75 32.31 -7.85
C LEU A 117 9.62 32.45 -8.89
N TRP A 118 8.36 32.60 -8.46
CA TRP A 118 7.22 32.89 -9.33
C TRP A 118 7.44 34.19 -10.13
N ALA A 119 7.90 35.26 -9.46
CA ALA A 119 8.21 36.53 -10.12
C ALA A 119 9.32 36.39 -11.18
N ALA A 120 10.34 35.56 -10.93
CA ALA A 120 11.39 35.28 -11.92
C ALA A 120 10.86 34.57 -13.17
N PHE A 121 9.79 33.77 -13.04
CA PHE A 121 9.08 33.17 -14.16
C PHE A 121 8.05 34.10 -14.82
N GLY A 122 7.91 35.34 -14.35
CA GLY A 122 6.87 36.27 -14.82
C GLY A 122 5.47 35.87 -14.37
N LEU A 123 5.35 35.01 -13.37
CA LEU A 123 4.09 34.54 -12.82
C LEU A 123 3.67 35.46 -11.67
N GLN A 124 2.40 35.83 -11.64
CA GLN A 124 1.86 36.60 -10.53
C GLN A 124 1.66 35.68 -9.31
N PRO A 125 2.03 36.12 -8.10
CA PRO A 125 1.78 35.34 -6.89
C PRO A 125 0.28 35.16 -6.67
N MET A 126 -0.08 34.01 -6.13
CA MET A 126 -1.46 33.66 -5.80
C MET A 126 -2.06 34.68 -4.82
N PRO A 127 -3.28 35.18 -5.03
CA PRO A 127 -3.92 36.07 -4.06
C PRO A 127 -4.10 35.35 -2.70
N PRO A 128 -3.61 35.92 -1.59
CA PRO A 128 -3.56 35.24 -0.29
C PRO A 128 -4.94 35.00 0.36
N ALA A 129 -6.03 35.53 -0.20
CA ALA A 129 -7.39 35.46 0.34
C ALA A 129 -8.34 34.53 -0.44
N MET A 130 -7.84 33.80 -1.44
CA MET A 130 -8.70 32.97 -2.28
C MET A 130 -8.95 31.59 -1.65
N PRO A 131 -10.21 31.11 -1.54
CA PRO A 131 -10.51 29.75 -1.11
C PRO A 131 -9.83 28.70 -1.99
N VAL A 132 -9.39 27.58 -1.42
CA VAL A 132 -8.63 26.51 -2.14
C VAL A 132 -9.33 26.03 -3.41
N GLY A 133 -10.67 25.96 -3.43
CA GLY A 133 -11.43 25.58 -4.63
C GLY A 133 -11.26 26.57 -5.80
N GLN A 134 -11.21 27.87 -5.51
CA GLN A 134 -10.96 28.89 -6.52
C GLN A 134 -9.48 28.94 -6.93
N GLN A 135 -8.59 28.60 -6.01
CA GLN A 135 -7.17 28.49 -6.32
C GLN A 135 -6.90 27.41 -7.38
N ILE A 136 -7.53 26.24 -7.21
CA ILE A 136 -7.42 25.13 -8.15
C ILE A 136 -8.01 25.53 -9.51
N ALA A 137 -9.17 26.21 -9.53
CA ALA A 137 -9.78 26.70 -10.76
C ALA A 137 -8.87 27.69 -11.52
N CYS A 138 -8.27 28.67 -10.83
CA CYS A 138 -7.34 29.61 -11.46
C CYS A 138 -6.08 28.92 -12.02
N CYS A 139 -5.55 27.92 -11.32
CA CYS A 139 -4.42 27.14 -11.82
C CYS A 139 -4.81 26.32 -13.07
N LEU A 140 -6.00 25.74 -13.10
CA LEU A 140 -6.48 24.93 -14.22
C LEU A 140 -6.76 25.79 -15.46
N ASP A 141 -7.37 26.97 -15.29
CA ASP A 141 -7.54 27.96 -16.36
C ASP A 141 -6.19 28.44 -16.92
N TYR A 142 -5.22 28.74 -16.05
CA TYR A 142 -3.88 29.17 -16.47
C TYR A 142 -3.14 28.08 -17.28
N LEU A 143 -3.37 26.81 -16.93
CA LEU A 143 -2.80 25.66 -17.64
C LEU A 143 -3.63 25.26 -18.88
N GLY A 144 -4.75 25.94 -19.16
CA GLY A 144 -5.64 25.60 -20.28
C GLY A 144 -6.36 24.26 -20.12
N ILE A 145 -6.50 23.77 -18.89
CA ILE A 145 -7.17 22.51 -18.57
C ILE A 145 -8.62 22.84 -18.20
N SER A 146 -9.55 22.54 -19.10
CA SER A 146 -10.99 22.66 -18.81
C SER A 146 -11.42 21.63 -17.78
N VAL A 147 -12.07 22.09 -16.70
CA VAL A 147 -12.68 21.25 -15.65
C VAL A 147 -14.16 21.04 -15.92
#